data_AF-A0A239CNQ3-F1
#
_entry.id   AF-A0A239CNQ3-F1
#
_cell.length_a   1.000
_cell.length_b   1.000
_cell.length_c   1.000
_cell.angle_alpha   90.00
_cell.angle_beta   90.00
_cell.angle_gamma   90.00
#
_symmetry.space_group_name_H-M   'P 1'
#
loop_
_entity.id
_entity.type
_entity.pdbx_description
1 polymer ?
#
loop_
_entity_poly.entity_id
_entity_poly.type
_entity_poly.pdbx_seq_one_letter_code
_entity_poly.pdbx_strand_id
1 'polypeptide(L)'
;MLQCAAFVGTWMALGWLLPVDETGYLLLGVPLTVLFQLGVRRRPLTALWVRDPPRSRLGRRGAVVAAVLAVAPGVFLVERVAAGDWAGTAWMTAALGGAVAAGYSLQQAAAARTARAAVPATVVGTAVMGLVLGIGLVRQGYLAAPVLDGLTTAALSLALYLPVAFVLEEVTFRGLLDSHVHHVGEPRGVASALLVSASWGLWHLPVTDADVPLAAQGVGLVVVHCLIGVPLSLAWRRSGNLAAPAAAHAVVDAVRNGLQAVV
;
A
#
# COMPACT_ATOMS: atom_id res chain seq x y z
N MET A 1 -7.84 1.51 19.19
CA MET A 1 -8.01 0.09 18.81
C MET A 1 -9.42 -0.21 18.31
N LEU A 2 -10.48 -0.04 19.13
CA LEU A 2 -11.87 -0.28 18.70
C LEU A 2 -12.25 0.50 17.42
N GLN A 3 -11.88 1.78 17.33
CA GLN A 3 -12.13 2.59 16.14
C GLN A 3 -11.46 2.06 14.87
N CYS A 4 -10.27 1.46 14.98
CA CYS A 4 -9.59 0.84 13.84
C CYS A 4 -10.27 -0.45 13.41
N ALA A 5 -10.68 -1.28 14.38
CA ALA A 5 -11.44 -2.48 14.08
C ALA A 5 -12.79 -2.15 13.41
N ALA A 6 -13.49 -1.12 13.91
CA ALA A 6 -14.72 -0.63 13.29
C ALA A 6 -14.48 -0.06 11.88
N PHE A 7 -13.39 0.68 11.67
CA PHE A 7 -13.01 1.19 10.35
C PHE A 7 -12.79 0.06 9.34
N VAL A 8 -11.94 -0.91 9.68
CA VAL A 8 -11.60 -2.04 8.79
C VAL A 8 -12.81 -2.94 8.58
N GLY A 9 -13.57 -3.23 9.64
CA GLY A 9 -14.80 -4.01 9.55
C GLY A 9 -15.87 -3.34 8.68
N THR A 10 -16.00 -2.01 8.74
CA THR A 10 -16.91 -1.25 7.86
C THR A 10 -16.48 -1.38 6.41
N TRP A 11 -15.19 -1.20 6.12
CA TRP A 11 -14.68 -1.34 4.76
C TRP A 11 -14.92 -2.76 4.22
N MET A 12 -14.60 -3.79 5.00
CA MET A 12 -14.84 -5.18 4.62
C MET A 12 -16.34 -5.45 4.37
N ALA A 13 -17.21 -4.96 5.25
CA ALA A 13 -18.66 -5.08 5.07
C ALA A 13 -19.13 -4.44 3.78
N LEU A 14 -18.62 -3.26 3.41
CA LEU A 14 -18.95 -2.64 2.12
C LEU A 14 -18.45 -3.49 0.94
N GLY A 15 -17.29 -4.13 1.05
CA GLY A 15 -16.78 -5.04 0.02
C GLY A 15 -17.67 -6.27 -0.21
N TRP A 16 -18.26 -6.82 0.85
CA TRP A 16 -19.21 -7.94 0.72
C TRP A 16 -20.62 -7.51 0.29
N LEU A 17 -21.06 -6.31 0.66
CA LEU A 17 -22.44 -5.86 0.44
C LEU A 17 -22.63 -5.12 -0.89
N LEU A 18 -21.60 -4.46 -1.41
CA LEU A 18 -21.68 -3.72 -2.66
C LEU A 18 -21.23 -4.59 -3.84
N PRO A 19 -21.89 -4.51 -5.01
CA PRO A 19 -21.48 -5.23 -6.21
C PRO A 19 -20.30 -4.51 -6.90
N VAL A 20 -19.17 -4.44 -6.22
CA VAL A 20 -17.92 -3.85 -6.72
C VAL A 20 -16.90 -4.95 -7.02
N ASP A 21 -16.09 -4.74 -8.04
CA ASP A 21 -14.92 -5.59 -8.30
C ASP A 21 -13.79 -5.28 -7.31
N GLU A 22 -12.67 -6.00 -7.43
CA GLU A 22 -11.50 -5.81 -6.56
C GLU A 22 -11.01 -4.36 -6.58
N THR A 23 -10.95 -3.75 -7.75
CA THR A 23 -10.51 -2.37 -7.93
C THR A 23 -11.45 -1.39 -7.23
N GLY A 24 -12.76 -1.55 -7.42
CA GLY A 24 -13.79 -0.76 -6.77
C GLY A 24 -13.75 -0.91 -5.25
N TYR A 25 -13.57 -2.13 -4.74
CA TYR A 25 -13.42 -2.40 -3.31
C TYR A 25 -12.26 -1.61 -2.69
N LEU A 26 -11.09 -1.64 -3.35
CA LEU A 26 -9.92 -0.90 -2.90
C LEU A 26 -10.17 0.62 -2.90
N LEU A 27 -10.86 1.13 -3.92
CA LEU A 27 -11.18 2.55 -4.04
C LEU A 27 -12.18 3.07 -2.98
N LEU A 28 -13.03 2.21 -2.40
CA LEU A 28 -13.87 2.57 -1.25
C LEU A 28 -13.04 3.08 -0.06
N GLY A 29 -11.77 2.67 0.01
CA GLY A 29 -10.82 3.12 1.00
C GLY A 29 -10.54 4.61 1.03
N VAL A 30 -10.48 5.25 -0.14
CA VAL A 30 -10.11 6.66 -0.26
C VAL A 30 -11.07 7.54 0.54
N PRO A 31 -12.41 7.51 0.31
CA PRO A 31 -13.33 8.33 1.08
C PRO A 31 -13.36 7.91 2.56
N LEU A 32 -13.29 6.62 2.89
CA LEU A 32 -13.25 6.16 4.28
C LEU A 32 -12.05 6.74 5.03
N THR A 33 -10.85 6.67 4.44
CA THR A 33 -9.61 7.19 5.02
C THR A 33 -9.67 8.70 5.22
N VAL A 34 -10.22 9.44 4.25
CA VAL A 34 -10.44 10.89 4.38
C VAL A 34 -11.42 11.20 5.51
N LEU A 35 -12.56 10.51 5.57
CA LEU A 35 -13.58 10.72 6.61
C LEU A 35 -13.04 10.39 8.00
N PHE A 36 -12.28 9.31 8.15
CA PHE A 36 -11.68 8.96 9.44
C PHE A 36 -10.61 9.98 9.85
N GLN A 37 -9.75 10.41 8.92
CA GLN A 37 -8.70 11.39 9.21
C GLN A 37 -9.28 12.74 9.65
N LEU A 38 -10.29 13.23 8.94
CA LEU A 38 -10.90 14.54 9.21
C LEU A 38 -11.92 14.50 10.35
N GLY A 39 -12.74 13.44 10.42
CA GLY A 39 -13.83 13.32 11.40
C GLY A 39 -13.39 12.74 12.74
N VAL A 40 -12.64 11.62 12.73
CA VAL A 40 -12.22 10.91 13.95
C VAL A 40 -10.92 11.47 14.49
N ARG A 41 -9.87 11.55 13.66
CA ARG A 41 -8.56 12.08 14.11
C ARG A 41 -8.52 13.60 14.16
N ARG A 42 -9.37 14.28 13.39
CA ARG A 42 -9.42 15.76 13.29
C ARG A 42 -8.05 16.37 12.99
N ARG A 43 -7.31 15.73 12.08
CA ARG A 43 -5.96 16.15 11.64
C ARG A 43 -5.98 16.47 10.15
N PRO A 44 -5.11 17.38 9.66
CA PRO A 44 -5.02 17.66 8.23
C PRO A 44 -4.64 16.38 7.45
N LEU A 45 -5.06 16.30 6.18
CA LEU A 45 -4.76 15.15 5.32
C LEU A 45 -3.24 14.97 5.11
N THR A 46 -2.46 16.04 5.11
CA THR A 46 -0.99 15.97 5.00
C THR A 46 -0.33 15.18 6.13
N ALA A 47 -0.98 15.07 7.29
CA ALA A 47 -0.50 14.25 8.41
C ALA A 47 -0.56 12.74 8.13
N LEU A 48 -1.24 12.32 7.05
CA LEU A 48 -1.22 10.94 6.56
C LEU A 48 0.10 10.59 5.88
N TRP A 49 0.78 11.58 5.27
CA TRP A 49 2.00 11.37 4.49
C TRP A 49 3.25 11.72 5.29
N VAL A 50 3.17 12.74 6.14
CA VAL A 50 4.26 13.21 6.99
C VAL A 50 3.71 13.39 8.39
N ARG A 51 4.27 12.68 9.39
CA ARG A 51 3.71 12.64 10.76
C ARG A 51 3.48 14.02 11.35
N ASP A 52 4.48 14.89 11.21
CA ASP A 52 4.47 16.27 11.68
C ASP A 52 4.61 17.21 10.47
N PRO A 53 3.52 17.43 9.71
CA PRO A 53 3.62 18.12 8.44
C PRO A 53 3.89 19.61 8.69
N PRO A 54 4.90 20.22 8.04
CA PRO A 54 5.09 21.66 8.10
C PRO A 54 3.96 22.38 7.36
N ARG A 55 3.76 23.67 7.66
CA ARG A 55 2.75 24.51 6.99
C ARG A 55 3.04 24.78 5.51
N SER A 56 4.25 24.47 5.04
CA SER A 56 4.67 24.70 3.66
C SER A 56 3.88 23.85 2.66
N ARG A 57 3.54 24.44 1.52
CA ARG A 57 2.88 23.77 0.40
C ARG A 57 3.87 22.92 -0.43
N LEU A 58 3.35 22.21 -1.43
CA LEU A 58 4.17 21.53 -2.43
C LEU A 58 5.04 22.56 -3.18
N GLY A 59 6.37 22.44 -3.06
CA GLY A 59 7.32 23.28 -3.74
C GLY A 59 7.73 22.72 -5.11
N ARG A 60 8.58 23.44 -5.84
CA ARG A 60 9.04 23.04 -7.18
C ARG A 60 9.64 21.64 -7.22
N ARG A 61 10.45 21.26 -6.21
CA ARG A 61 11.05 19.91 -6.12
C ARG A 61 9.98 18.83 -6.02
N GLY A 62 9.00 19.01 -5.12
CA GLY A 62 7.89 18.08 -4.98
C GLY A 62 7.01 18.01 -6.22
N ALA A 63 6.79 19.14 -6.90
CA ALA A 63 6.03 19.19 -8.15
C ALA A 63 6.72 18.41 -9.29
N VAL A 64 8.06 18.51 -9.41
CA VAL A 64 8.83 17.72 -10.40
C VAL A 64 8.71 16.22 -10.09
N VAL A 65 8.86 15.83 -8.83
CA VAL A 65 8.71 14.41 -8.43
C VAL A 65 7.30 13.91 -8.74
N ALA A 66 6.26 14.69 -8.40
CA ALA A 66 4.88 14.35 -8.69
C ALA A 66 4.64 14.20 -10.20
N ALA A 67 5.16 15.12 -11.02
CA ALA A 67 5.04 15.05 -12.48
C ALA A 67 5.68 13.77 -13.04
N VAL A 68 6.88 13.40 -12.56
CA VAL A 68 7.56 12.16 -12.99
C VAL A 68 6.75 10.92 -12.60
N LEU A 69 6.28 10.85 -11.34
CA LEU A 69 5.47 9.72 -10.87
C LEU A 69 4.08 9.63 -11.53
N ALA A 70 3.58 10.75 -12.07
CA ALA A 70 2.30 10.81 -12.76
C ALA A 70 2.38 10.31 -14.22
N VAL A 71 3.57 10.14 -14.81
CA VAL A 71 3.71 9.76 -16.23
C VAL A 71 3.05 8.41 -16.50
N ALA A 72 3.43 7.36 -15.78
CA ALA A 72 2.88 6.02 -16.03
C ALA A 72 1.36 5.97 -15.76
N PRO A 73 0.83 6.40 -14.60
CA PRO A 73 -0.62 6.46 -14.39
C PRO A 73 -1.35 7.31 -15.44
N GLY A 74 -0.75 8.42 -15.90
CA GLY A 74 -1.34 9.29 -16.91
C GLY A 74 -1.48 8.62 -18.28
N VAL A 75 -0.48 7.85 -18.71
CA VAL A 75 -0.55 7.05 -19.94
C VAL A 75 -1.65 6.00 -19.85
N PHE A 76 -1.64 5.19 -18.78
CA PHE A 76 -2.66 4.16 -18.58
C PHE A 76 -4.07 4.74 -18.38
N LEU A 77 -4.21 5.94 -17.79
CA LEU A 77 -5.50 6.61 -17.66
C LEU A 77 -6.15 6.86 -19.02
N VAL A 78 -5.38 7.34 -20.01
CA VAL A 78 -5.89 7.59 -21.37
C VAL A 78 -6.40 6.29 -22.00
N GLU A 79 -5.65 5.20 -21.85
CA GLU A 79 -6.04 3.88 -22.33
C GLU A 79 -7.34 3.38 -21.67
N ARG A 80 -7.47 3.53 -20.34
CA ARG A 80 -8.67 3.07 -19.61
C ARG A 80 -9.91 3.89 -19.94
N VAL A 81 -9.76 5.21 -20.09
CA VAL A 81 -10.84 6.09 -20.54
C VAL A 81 -11.30 5.71 -21.95
N ALA A 82 -10.36 5.48 -22.87
CA ALA A 82 -10.69 5.07 -24.24
C ALA A 82 -11.38 3.69 -24.29
N ALA A 83 -11.04 2.79 -23.37
CA ALA A 83 -11.66 1.47 -23.24
C ALA A 83 -13.03 1.47 -22.52
N GLY A 84 -13.47 2.60 -21.96
CA GLY A 84 -14.69 2.66 -21.14
C GLY A 84 -14.56 1.93 -19.78
N ASP A 85 -13.33 1.64 -19.34
CA ASP A 85 -13.03 0.99 -18.06
C ASP A 85 -13.12 2.02 -16.92
N TRP A 86 -14.30 2.14 -16.31
CA TRP A 86 -14.53 3.10 -15.23
C TRP A 86 -13.69 2.81 -13.99
N ALA A 87 -13.51 1.54 -13.63
CA ALA A 87 -12.80 1.12 -12.42
C ALA A 87 -11.31 1.40 -12.57
N GLY A 88 -10.71 1.02 -13.70
CA GLY A 88 -9.33 1.36 -14.03
C GLY A 88 -9.12 2.88 -14.19
N THR A 89 -10.09 3.61 -14.73
CA THR A 89 -10.04 5.07 -14.80
C THR A 89 -9.99 5.69 -13.40
N ALA A 90 -10.83 5.23 -12.48
CA ALA A 90 -10.86 5.70 -11.10
C ALA A 90 -9.56 5.33 -10.35
N TRP A 91 -9.02 4.14 -10.58
CA TRP A 91 -7.73 3.70 -10.03
C TRP A 91 -6.57 4.58 -10.50
N MET A 92 -6.47 4.84 -11.81
CA MET A 92 -5.40 5.69 -12.35
C MET A 92 -5.55 7.14 -11.90
N THR A 93 -6.78 7.63 -11.76
CA THR A 93 -7.05 8.95 -11.17
C THR A 93 -6.59 9.02 -9.71
N ALA A 94 -6.86 7.97 -8.91
CA ALA A 94 -6.35 7.87 -7.55
C ALA A 94 -4.81 7.86 -7.54
N ALA A 95 -4.17 7.09 -8.43
CA ALA A 95 -2.72 7.06 -8.59
C ALA A 95 -2.14 8.46 -8.94
N LEU A 96 -2.78 9.25 -9.80
CA LEU A 96 -2.37 10.63 -10.05
C LEU A 96 -2.42 11.51 -8.77
N GLY A 97 -3.48 11.36 -7.97
CA GLY A 97 -3.54 11.99 -6.64
C GLY A 97 -2.42 11.51 -5.71
N GLY A 98 -2.11 10.21 -5.77
CA GLY A 98 -1.00 9.57 -5.07
C GLY A 98 0.37 10.09 -5.49
N ALA A 99 0.57 10.44 -6.76
CA ALA A 99 1.80 11.05 -7.25
C ALA A 99 2.04 12.43 -6.61
N VAL A 100 0.98 13.24 -6.43
CA VAL A 100 1.06 14.54 -5.73
C VAL A 100 1.40 14.34 -4.25
N ALA A 101 0.74 13.38 -3.60
CA ALA A 101 1.02 13.00 -2.21
C ALA A 101 2.47 12.50 -2.03
N ALA A 102 2.97 11.68 -2.96
CA ALA A 102 4.33 11.20 -2.99
C ALA A 102 5.34 12.34 -3.17
N GLY A 103 5.08 13.26 -4.10
CA GLY A 103 5.89 14.47 -4.30
C GLY A 103 5.95 15.33 -3.04
N TYR A 104 4.81 15.52 -2.35
CA TYR A 104 4.76 16.20 -1.05
C TYR A 104 5.56 15.47 0.04
N SER A 105 5.43 14.15 0.12
CA SER A 105 6.14 13.36 1.13
C SER A 105 7.65 13.38 0.90
N LEU A 106 8.08 13.18 -0.34
CA LEU A 106 9.49 13.09 -0.73
C LEU A 106 10.22 14.43 -0.63
N GLN A 107 9.55 15.57 -0.87
CA GLN A 107 10.20 16.87 -0.65
C GLN A 107 10.55 17.12 0.83
N GLN A 108 9.78 16.54 1.77
CA GLN A 108 10.01 16.67 3.21
C GLN A 108 10.86 15.52 3.77
N ALA A 109 11.20 14.54 2.95
CA ALA A 109 11.92 13.36 3.36
C ALA A 109 13.43 13.65 3.42
N ALA A 110 14.07 13.30 4.54
CA ALA A 110 15.52 13.11 4.53
C ALA A 110 15.82 11.79 3.80
N ALA A 111 16.37 11.87 2.58
CA ALA A 111 16.59 10.70 1.71
C ALA A 111 17.32 9.55 2.44
N ALA A 112 18.41 9.85 3.13
CA ALA A 112 19.19 8.84 3.87
C ALA A 112 18.42 8.22 5.05
N ARG A 113 17.50 8.95 5.70
CA ARG A 113 16.66 8.40 6.78
C ARG A 113 15.58 7.50 6.19
N THR A 114 14.97 7.95 5.10
CA THR A 114 13.90 7.23 4.39
C THR A 114 14.42 5.91 3.83
N ALA A 115 15.57 5.93 3.15
CA ALA A 115 16.22 4.74 2.64
C ALA A 115 16.57 3.75 3.78
N ARG A 116 17.22 4.21 4.84
CA ARG A 116 17.55 3.36 6.01
C ARG A 116 16.31 2.74 6.67
N ALA A 117 15.18 3.45 6.66
CA ALA A 117 13.93 2.93 7.19
C ALA A 117 13.26 1.92 6.23
N ALA A 118 13.33 2.15 4.93
CA ALA A 118 12.72 1.32 3.89
C ALA A 118 13.44 -0.02 3.68
N VAL A 119 14.78 -0.01 3.64
CA VAL A 119 15.59 -1.20 3.26
C VAL A 119 15.21 -2.46 4.05
N PRO A 120 15.09 -2.46 5.39
CA PRO A 120 14.72 -3.68 6.12
C PRO A 120 13.33 -4.19 5.74
N ALA A 121 12.37 -3.29 5.52
CA ALA A 121 11.02 -3.66 5.11
C ALA A 121 10.99 -4.20 3.68
N THR A 122 11.77 -3.62 2.77
CA THR A 122 11.95 -4.13 1.41
C THR A 122 12.54 -5.54 1.45
N VAL A 123 13.66 -5.75 2.15
CA VAL A 123 14.34 -7.06 2.19
C VAL A 123 13.45 -8.14 2.77
N VAL A 124 12.79 -7.87 3.91
CA VAL A 124 11.88 -8.85 4.53
C VAL A 124 10.67 -9.10 3.62
N GLY A 125 10.06 -8.06 3.09
CA GLY A 125 8.87 -8.17 2.27
C GLY A 125 9.11 -8.95 0.98
N THR A 126 10.21 -8.66 0.26
CA THR A 126 10.55 -9.36 -0.98
C THR A 126 10.95 -10.80 -0.71
N ALA A 127 11.65 -11.09 0.40
CA ALA A 127 11.98 -12.46 0.80
C ALA A 127 10.73 -13.28 1.14
N VAL A 128 9.79 -12.71 1.91
CA VAL A 128 8.52 -13.38 2.24
C VAL A 128 7.70 -13.64 0.98
N MET A 129 7.55 -12.64 0.12
CA MET A 129 6.76 -12.78 -1.11
C MET A 129 7.41 -13.75 -2.10
N GLY A 130 8.73 -13.66 -2.26
CA GLY A 130 9.51 -14.59 -3.07
C GLY A 130 9.43 -16.03 -2.57
N LEU A 131 9.39 -16.24 -1.24
CA LEU A 131 9.19 -17.58 -0.67
C LEU A 131 7.78 -18.12 -0.94
N VAL A 132 6.74 -17.30 -0.68
CA VAL A 132 5.34 -17.69 -0.86
C VAL A 132 5.08 -18.06 -2.32
N LEU A 133 5.46 -17.19 -3.26
CA LEU A 133 5.26 -17.44 -4.69
C LEU A 133 6.22 -18.51 -5.21
N GLY A 134 7.50 -18.46 -4.84
CA GLY A 134 8.52 -19.38 -5.32
C GLY A 134 8.21 -20.84 -4.99
N ILE A 135 7.65 -21.13 -3.81
CA ILE A 135 7.17 -22.48 -3.47
C ILE A 135 6.06 -22.93 -4.44
N GLY A 136 5.14 -22.03 -4.79
CA GLY A 136 4.07 -22.29 -5.77
C GLY A 136 4.64 -22.60 -7.16
N LEU A 137 5.55 -21.75 -7.64
CA LEU A 137 6.23 -21.90 -8.94
C LEU A 137 6.95 -23.23 -9.07
N VAL A 138 7.75 -23.58 -8.05
CA VAL A 138 8.51 -24.84 -8.03
C VAL A 138 7.56 -26.05 -8.05
N ARG A 139 6.47 -26.00 -7.29
CA ARG A 139 5.47 -27.08 -7.27
C ARG A 139 4.76 -27.26 -8.60
N GLN A 140 4.60 -26.18 -9.37
CA GLN A 140 3.98 -26.19 -10.69
C GLN A 140 4.98 -26.48 -11.83
N GLY A 141 6.27 -26.66 -11.52
CA GLY A 141 7.30 -27.03 -12.50
C GLY A 141 7.92 -25.86 -13.27
N TYR A 142 7.64 -24.62 -12.88
CA TYR A 142 8.21 -23.42 -13.51
C TYR A 142 9.64 -23.16 -12.99
N LEU A 143 10.61 -23.88 -13.54
CA LEU A 143 12.04 -23.73 -13.19
C LEU A 143 12.81 -22.79 -14.13
N ALA A 144 12.28 -22.49 -15.32
CA ALA A 144 12.89 -21.62 -16.32
C ALA A 144 11.83 -20.67 -16.91
N ALA A 145 11.72 -19.51 -16.30
CA ALA A 145 10.72 -18.49 -16.61
C ALA A 145 11.35 -17.36 -17.43
N PRO A 146 10.63 -16.71 -18.37
CA PRO A 146 11.16 -15.61 -19.16
C PRO A 146 11.45 -14.38 -18.26
N VAL A 147 12.71 -14.29 -17.80
CA VAL A 147 13.18 -13.26 -16.86
C VAL A 147 12.86 -11.85 -17.34
N LEU A 148 12.88 -11.61 -18.66
CA LEU A 148 12.63 -10.28 -19.22
C LEU A 148 11.19 -9.81 -19.04
N ASP A 149 10.20 -10.69 -19.18
CA ASP A 149 8.78 -10.36 -19.01
C ASP A 149 8.46 -10.07 -17.55
N GLY A 150 9.05 -10.86 -16.63
CA GLY A 150 8.97 -10.63 -15.20
C GLY A 150 9.60 -9.29 -14.78
N LEU A 151 10.77 -8.94 -15.32
CA LEU A 151 11.43 -7.66 -15.06
C LEU A 151 10.63 -6.48 -15.61
N THR A 152 10.06 -6.60 -16.80
CA THR A 152 9.22 -5.56 -17.42
C THR A 152 7.95 -5.34 -16.59
N THR A 153 7.28 -6.42 -16.19
CA THR A 153 6.09 -6.34 -15.33
C THR A 153 6.41 -5.76 -13.96
N ALA A 154 7.55 -6.12 -13.37
CA ALA A 154 8.00 -5.56 -12.11
C ALA A 154 8.26 -4.05 -12.23
N ALA A 155 8.93 -3.60 -13.29
CA ALA A 155 9.22 -2.18 -13.51
C ALA A 155 7.93 -1.36 -13.69
N LEU A 156 6.99 -1.85 -14.50
CA LEU A 156 5.69 -1.21 -14.70
C LEU A 156 4.86 -1.20 -13.41
N SER A 157 4.85 -2.33 -12.68
CA SER A 157 4.17 -2.43 -11.39
C SER A 157 4.74 -1.43 -10.39
N LEU A 158 6.07 -1.32 -10.27
CA LEU A 158 6.69 -0.34 -9.37
C LEU A 158 6.25 1.09 -9.71
N ALA A 159 6.21 1.45 -11.00
CA ALA A 159 5.81 2.77 -11.45
C ALA A 159 4.34 3.10 -11.15
N LEU A 160 3.45 2.09 -11.15
CA LEU A 160 2.02 2.25 -10.87
C LEU A 160 1.68 2.15 -9.39
N TYR A 161 2.24 1.17 -8.67
CA TYR A 161 1.90 0.90 -7.27
C TYR A 161 2.55 1.89 -6.31
N LEU A 162 3.72 2.46 -6.65
CA LEU A 162 4.35 3.48 -5.80
C LEU A 162 3.44 4.68 -5.52
N PRO A 163 2.86 5.38 -6.52
CA PRO A 163 1.93 6.46 -6.24
C PRO A 163 0.65 5.96 -5.56
N VAL A 164 0.10 4.80 -5.95
CA VAL A 164 -1.11 4.23 -5.34
C VAL A 164 -0.96 4.02 -3.83
N ALA A 165 0.20 3.59 -3.36
CA ALA A 165 0.46 3.40 -1.94
C ALA A 165 0.20 4.68 -1.10
N PHE A 166 0.34 5.87 -1.67
CA PHE A 166 0.08 7.14 -1.01
C PHE A 166 -1.40 7.54 -0.90
N VAL A 167 -2.32 6.81 -1.53
CA VAL A 167 -3.76 7.08 -1.51
C VAL A 167 -4.61 5.89 -1.07
N LEU A 168 -4.11 4.67 -1.17
CA LEU A 168 -4.81 3.45 -0.76
C LEU A 168 -4.19 2.84 0.50
N GLU A 169 -3.32 1.85 0.33
CA GLU A 169 -2.97 0.94 1.42
C GLU A 169 -2.05 1.56 2.46
N GLU A 170 -0.89 2.06 2.06
CA GLU A 170 0.10 2.57 3.03
C GLU A 170 -0.41 3.81 3.75
N VAL A 171 -1.07 4.72 3.03
CA VAL A 171 -1.68 5.91 3.63
C VAL A 171 -2.74 5.53 4.67
N THR A 172 -3.49 4.47 4.44
CA THR A 172 -4.52 3.99 5.37
C THR A 172 -3.87 3.26 6.54
N PHE A 173 -3.13 2.20 6.29
CA PHE A 173 -2.68 1.34 7.37
C PHE A 173 -1.56 1.99 8.18
N ARG A 174 -0.64 2.73 7.56
CA ARG A 174 0.51 3.34 8.23
C ARG A 174 0.26 4.82 8.51
N GLY A 175 -0.14 5.58 7.50
CA GLY A 175 -0.45 7.02 7.65
C GLY A 175 -1.60 7.30 8.63
N LEU A 176 -2.71 6.55 8.50
CA LEU A 176 -3.92 6.73 9.31
C LEU A 176 -3.92 5.84 10.56
N LEU A 177 -3.99 4.52 10.39
CA LEU A 177 -4.28 3.59 11.48
C LEU A 177 -3.09 3.41 12.44
N ASP A 178 -1.88 3.14 11.96
CA ASP A 178 -0.68 3.04 12.80
C ASP A 178 -0.47 4.32 13.61
N SER A 179 -0.57 5.48 12.96
CA SER A 179 -0.48 6.80 13.62
C SER A 179 -1.64 7.11 14.58
N HIS A 180 -2.73 6.36 14.52
CA HIS A 180 -3.84 6.47 15.45
C HIS A 180 -3.67 5.55 16.67
N VAL A 181 -3.13 4.33 16.47
CA VAL A 181 -2.96 3.34 17.55
C VAL A 181 -1.61 3.41 18.25
N HIS A 182 -0.64 4.13 17.68
CA HIS A 182 0.69 4.28 18.23
C HIS A 182 1.13 5.74 18.31
N HIS A 183 1.70 6.10 19.46
CA HIS A 183 2.32 7.39 19.71
C HIS A 183 3.81 7.23 20.06
N VAL A 184 4.61 8.23 19.68
CA VAL A 184 6.06 8.22 19.94
C VAL A 184 6.32 8.15 21.44
N GLY A 185 7.18 7.22 21.86
CA GLY A 185 7.53 6.99 23.27
C GLY A 185 6.72 5.89 23.96
N GLU A 186 5.69 5.34 23.31
CA GLU A 186 4.92 4.23 23.90
C GLU A 186 5.69 2.89 23.86
N PRO A 187 5.64 2.09 24.95
CA PRO A 187 6.36 0.82 25.03
C PRO A 187 5.76 -0.30 24.17
N ARG A 188 4.49 -0.18 23.78
CA ARG A 188 3.73 -1.25 23.06
C ARG A 188 3.86 -1.17 21.54
N GLY A 189 5.01 -0.71 21.03
CA GLY A 189 5.22 -0.49 19.60
C GLY A 189 4.97 -1.76 18.76
N VAL A 190 5.51 -2.91 19.15
CA VAL A 190 5.33 -4.15 18.36
C VAL A 190 3.87 -4.63 18.35
N ALA A 191 3.18 -4.55 19.49
CA ALA A 191 1.79 -5.00 19.60
C ALA A 191 0.85 -4.18 18.70
N SER A 192 1.02 -2.86 18.64
CA SER A 192 0.23 -2.02 17.74
C SER A 192 0.56 -2.27 16.27
N ALA A 193 1.83 -2.54 15.94
CA ALA A 193 2.24 -2.90 14.58
C ALA A 193 1.60 -4.23 14.13
N LEU A 194 1.57 -5.24 15.02
CA LEU A 194 0.89 -6.51 14.77
C LEU A 194 -0.60 -6.32 14.55
N LEU A 195 -1.27 -5.51 15.39
CA LEU A 195 -2.69 -5.21 15.22
C LEU A 195 -3.00 -4.60 13.85
N VAL A 196 -2.24 -3.59 13.45
CA VAL A 196 -2.40 -2.92 12.15
C VAL A 196 -2.15 -3.89 11.00
N SER A 197 -1.12 -4.70 11.11
CA SER A 197 -0.72 -5.67 10.07
C SER A 197 -1.72 -6.81 9.92
N ALA A 198 -2.23 -7.34 11.04
CA ALA A 198 -3.30 -8.33 11.03
C ALA A 198 -4.59 -7.75 10.44
N SER A 199 -4.92 -6.50 10.77
CA SER A 199 -6.08 -5.81 10.19
C SER A 199 -5.92 -5.60 8.69
N TRP A 200 -4.70 -5.28 8.23
CA TRP A 200 -4.36 -5.19 6.81
C TRP A 200 -4.51 -6.54 6.09
N GLY A 201 -4.09 -7.64 6.73
CA GLY A 201 -4.32 -8.98 6.19
C GLY A 201 -5.80 -9.34 6.07
N LEU A 202 -6.57 -9.21 7.15
CA LEU A 202 -8.01 -9.52 7.16
C LEU A 202 -8.82 -8.64 6.21
N TRP A 203 -8.38 -7.41 5.97
CA TRP A 203 -8.99 -6.49 5.02
C TRP A 203 -9.01 -7.03 3.58
N HIS A 204 -8.17 -8.02 3.22
CA HIS A 204 -8.22 -8.64 1.90
C HIS A 204 -9.34 -9.68 1.73
N LEU A 205 -9.99 -10.13 2.80
CA LEU A 205 -10.98 -11.22 2.73
C LEU A 205 -12.14 -11.03 1.74
N PRO A 206 -12.65 -9.80 1.46
CA PRO A 206 -13.68 -9.63 0.44
C PRO A 206 -13.25 -9.88 -1.00
N VAL A 207 -11.94 -9.91 -1.26
CA VAL A 207 -11.34 -10.03 -2.60
C VAL A 207 -10.45 -11.27 -2.72
N THR A 208 -10.56 -12.22 -1.79
CA THR A 208 -9.86 -13.50 -1.88
C THR A 208 -10.72 -14.58 -2.54
N ASP A 209 -10.04 -15.61 -3.05
CA ASP A 209 -10.64 -16.75 -3.73
C ASP A 209 -11.64 -17.51 -2.83
N ALA A 210 -12.83 -17.80 -3.34
CA ALA A 210 -13.87 -18.51 -2.60
C ALA A 210 -13.56 -20.00 -2.35
N ASP A 211 -12.62 -20.59 -3.08
CA ASP A 211 -12.35 -22.03 -3.07
C ASP A 211 -11.52 -22.49 -1.86
N VAL A 212 -10.93 -21.57 -1.10
CA VAL A 212 -10.16 -21.89 0.12
C VAL A 212 -11.08 -21.74 1.35
N PRO A 213 -11.02 -22.61 2.38
CA PRO A 213 -11.82 -22.41 3.59
C PRO A 213 -11.52 -21.05 4.26
N LEU A 214 -12.56 -20.29 4.60
CA LEU A 214 -12.45 -18.92 5.14
C LEU A 214 -11.48 -18.81 6.33
N ALA A 215 -11.50 -19.77 7.25
CA ALA A 215 -10.60 -19.78 8.39
C ALA A 215 -9.12 -19.94 7.97
N ALA A 216 -8.85 -20.80 6.99
CA ALA A 216 -7.51 -21.01 6.46
C ALA A 216 -7.01 -19.75 5.72
N GLN A 217 -7.87 -19.09 4.94
CA GLN A 217 -7.56 -17.81 4.31
C GLN A 217 -7.23 -16.74 5.35
N GLY A 218 -8.08 -16.57 6.36
CA GLY A 218 -7.88 -15.59 7.42
C GLY A 218 -6.55 -15.76 8.13
N VAL A 219 -6.19 -17.01 8.49
CA VAL A 219 -4.89 -17.31 9.10
C VAL A 219 -3.74 -16.99 8.15
N GLY A 220 -3.81 -17.45 6.90
CA GLY A 220 -2.77 -17.21 5.89
C GLY A 220 -2.53 -15.71 5.65
N LEU A 221 -3.61 -14.95 5.47
CA LEU A 221 -3.56 -13.50 5.30
C LEU A 221 -2.94 -12.81 6.51
N VAL A 222 -3.37 -13.14 7.73
CA VAL A 222 -2.81 -12.55 8.95
C VAL A 222 -1.31 -12.86 9.08
N VAL A 223 -0.89 -14.10 8.81
CA VAL A 223 0.52 -14.50 8.91
C VAL A 223 1.37 -13.73 7.90
N VAL A 224 1.02 -13.78 6.62
CA VAL A 224 1.78 -13.11 5.55
C VAL A 224 1.84 -11.60 5.79
N HIS A 225 0.71 -10.98 6.10
CA HIS A 225 0.67 -9.52 6.30
C HIS A 225 1.31 -9.09 7.61
N CYS A 226 1.36 -9.92 8.66
CA CYS A 226 2.17 -9.60 9.84
C CYS A 226 3.67 -9.61 9.52
N LEU A 227 4.15 -10.59 8.75
CA LEU A 227 5.56 -10.70 8.37
C LEU A 227 6.02 -9.51 7.53
N ILE A 228 5.16 -9.00 6.65
CA ILE A 228 5.45 -7.86 5.76
C ILE A 228 5.12 -6.51 6.44
N GLY A 229 3.94 -6.42 7.04
CA GLY A 229 3.35 -5.19 7.58
C GLY A 229 4.02 -4.67 8.85
N VAL A 230 4.57 -5.54 9.71
CA VAL A 230 5.30 -5.08 10.90
C VAL A 230 6.56 -4.32 10.51
N PRO A 231 7.44 -4.83 9.62
CA PRO A 231 8.55 -4.05 9.08
C PRO A 231 8.13 -2.71 8.47
N LEU A 232 7.02 -2.66 7.72
CA LEU A 232 6.49 -1.43 7.12
C LEU A 232 6.02 -0.42 8.18
N SER A 233 5.34 -0.89 9.22
CA SER A 233 4.95 -0.08 10.39
C SER A 233 6.18 0.50 11.09
N LEU A 234 7.23 -0.30 11.27
CA LEU A 234 8.49 0.18 11.84
C LEU A 234 9.22 1.17 10.92
N ALA A 235 9.16 0.98 9.59
CA ALA A 235 9.69 1.92 8.62
C ALA A 235 9.01 3.30 8.75
N TRP A 236 7.67 3.33 8.78
CA TRP A 236 6.89 4.53 9.06
C TRP A 236 7.30 5.20 10.38
N ARG A 237 7.41 4.43 11.46
CA ARG A 237 7.74 4.94 12.80
C ARG A 237 9.10 5.61 12.86
N ARG A 238 10.12 4.97 12.28
CA ARG A 238 11.50 5.48 12.22
C ARG A 238 11.65 6.70 11.31
N SER A 239 10.96 6.72 10.17
CA SER A 239 11.10 7.82 9.19
C SER A 239 10.23 9.03 9.55
N GLY A 240 9.03 8.81 10.10
CA GLY A 240 7.97 9.82 10.20
C GLY A 240 7.39 10.24 8.85
N ASN A 241 7.65 9.46 7.79
CA ASN A 241 7.37 9.81 6.41
C ASN A 241 6.95 8.58 5.60
N LEU A 242 5.87 8.70 4.84
CA LEU A 242 5.18 7.59 4.19
C LEU A 242 5.98 7.05 3.01
N ALA A 243 6.92 7.83 2.48
CA ALA A 243 7.81 7.39 1.41
C ALA A 243 8.62 6.14 1.76
N ALA A 244 8.97 5.93 3.03
CA ALA A 244 9.71 4.74 3.42
C ALA A 244 8.89 3.44 3.25
N PRO A 245 7.73 3.29 3.94
CA PRO A 245 6.92 2.09 3.76
C PRO A 245 6.25 2.01 2.37
N ALA A 246 5.87 3.14 1.74
CA ALA A 246 5.32 3.14 0.38
C ALA A 246 6.32 2.62 -0.67
N ALA A 247 7.57 3.05 -0.62
CA ALA A 247 8.60 2.53 -1.51
C ALA A 247 8.86 1.04 -1.26
N ALA A 248 8.93 0.63 0.02
CA ALA A 248 9.14 -0.77 0.35
C ALA A 248 8.00 -1.66 -0.14
N HIS A 249 6.74 -1.27 0.11
CA HIS A 249 5.56 -2.00 -0.35
C HIS A 249 5.50 -2.08 -1.87
N ALA A 250 5.68 -0.96 -2.58
CA ALA A 250 5.64 -0.96 -4.04
C ALA A 250 6.70 -1.87 -4.68
N VAL A 251 7.88 -2.02 -4.04
CA VAL A 251 8.89 -3.00 -4.47
C VAL A 251 8.45 -4.44 -4.20
N VAL A 252 7.81 -4.71 -3.07
CA VAL A 252 7.25 -6.04 -2.76
C VAL A 252 6.19 -6.43 -3.79
N ASP A 253 5.28 -5.51 -4.14
CA ASP A 253 4.26 -5.73 -5.17
C ASP A 253 4.88 -5.89 -6.55
N ALA A 254 5.90 -5.11 -6.89
CA ALA A 254 6.63 -5.25 -8.14
C ALA A 254 7.27 -6.63 -8.29
N VAL A 255 7.90 -7.14 -7.22
CA VAL A 255 8.46 -8.50 -7.19
C VAL A 255 7.34 -9.54 -7.29
N ARG A 256 6.24 -9.38 -6.54
CA ARG A 256 5.07 -10.26 -6.61
C ARG A 256 4.57 -10.41 -8.05
N ASN A 257 4.27 -9.28 -8.69
CA ASN A 257 3.69 -9.24 -10.02
C ASN A 257 4.69 -9.72 -11.09
N GLY A 258 5.98 -9.39 -10.95
CA GLY A 258 7.03 -9.88 -11.83
C GLY A 258 7.18 -11.41 -11.76
N LEU A 259 7.04 -12.00 -10.58
CA LEU A 259 7.06 -13.46 -10.40
C LEU A 259 5.78 -14.14 -10.91
N GLN A 260 4.64 -13.46 -10.89
CA GLN A 260 3.39 -13.98 -11.44
C GLN A 260 3.33 -13.90 -12.97
N ALA A 261 3.99 -12.90 -13.57
CA ALA A 261 4.01 -12.73 -15.02
C ALA A 261 4.79 -13.79 -15.79
N VAL A 262 5.51 -14.66 -15.08
CA VAL A 262 6.34 -15.71 -15.68
C VAL A 262 5.71 -17.11 -15.59
N VAL A 263 4.44 -17.18 -15.13
CA VAL A 263 3.60 -18.38 -14.96
C VAL A 263 2.59 -18.46 -16.09
#